data_AF-A0A2D8N044-F1
#
_entry.id   AF-A0A2D8N044-F1
#
_cell.length_a   1.000
_cell.length_b   1.000
_cell.length_c   1.000
_cell.angle_alpha   90.00
_cell.angle_beta   90.00
_cell.angle_gamma   90.00
#
_symmetry.space_group_name_H-M   'P 1'
#
loop_
_entity.id
_entity.type
_entity.pdbx_description
1 polymer ?
#
loop_
_entity_poly.entity_id
_entity_poly.type
_entity_poly.pdbx_seq_one_letter_code
_entity_poly.pdbx_strand_id
1 'polypeptide(L)'
;MALPARVHSVFRSSFDRYTKIVAPNGGAIHFLLQSQVTNEMGVRAREILRFYITDAPGTEFGSDKAAVANSMANLDATLVYFNSESAAERAIDGRLGKVDLFFQDLYASESVVEGSRAYVNNTVRDATLEEVFHLVHGAGIQPTLPAFHSRITAATNAAISAGIYDPPPTRELPRADRPFEYIISIIDVYYGMWAHERGGDSFGGEYRYNTRAAIEAGDPAGVAAMLAFLPPYLEASLAVTGSWNSEFTLTRNPAVPYTHKTQYLTNVRLDGTRNASLIGNALDNTLAGNSGDNRIDGGGGIDSVLFSGRFSEYALTTRAGVVEVQDTIRGRDGTDRLSAVERLVFTDRVVDPTAGGSFLRGDGNGDGTIDLTDAVYTLNYLFLGGAVPACLDAADVDDSEEVQLTDAIYTLGFLFSGGAPPPAPWPDCGEDPTAEGLDCATRESCP
;
A
#
# COMPACT_ATOMS: atom_id res chain seq x y z
N MET A 1 16.67 12.17 -10.34
CA MET A 1 17.72 12.19 -11.37
C MET A 1 18.63 13.39 -11.15
N ALA A 2 19.84 13.43 -11.72
CA ALA A 2 20.66 14.64 -11.68
C ALA A 2 19.93 15.83 -12.32
N LEU A 3 20.16 17.03 -11.80
CA LEU A 3 19.54 18.25 -12.32
C LEU A 3 19.99 18.49 -13.78
N PRO A 4 19.07 18.68 -14.76
CA PRO A 4 19.47 18.88 -16.16
C PRO A 4 20.33 20.14 -16.36
N ALA A 5 21.34 20.06 -17.23
CA ALA A 5 22.27 21.17 -17.48
C ALA A 5 21.58 22.45 -17.98
N ARG A 6 20.41 22.31 -18.63
CA ARG A 6 19.59 23.43 -19.13
C ARG A 6 18.80 24.18 -18.05
N VAL A 7 18.78 23.69 -16.81
CA VAL A 7 18.09 24.37 -15.71
C VAL A 7 18.81 25.69 -15.39
N HIS A 8 18.03 26.74 -15.12
CA HIS A 8 18.57 28.07 -14.82
C HIS A 8 19.57 28.00 -13.65
N SER A 9 20.62 28.83 -13.70
CA SER A 9 21.73 28.76 -12.75
C SER A 9 21.31 28.98 -11.29
N VAL A 10 20.20 29.69 -11.06
CA VAL A 10 19.63 29.93 -9.73
C VAL A 10 19.23 28.62 -9.01
N PHE A 11 18.78 27.61 -9.76
CA PHE A 11 18.45 26.31 -9.20
C PHE A 11 19.69 25.41 -9.15
N ARG A 12 20.55 25.46 -10.17
CA ARG A 12 21.81 24.68 -10.20
C ARG A 12 22.80 25.06 -9.10
N SER A 13 22.71 26.27 -8.54
CA SER A 13 23.52 26.66 -7.38
C SER A 13 23.03 26.08 -6.05
N SER A 14 21.77 25.62 -6.01
CA SER A 14 21.09 25.26 -4.76
C SER A 14 20.67 23.79 -4.71
N PHE A 15 20.46 23.14 -5.86
CA PHE A 15 19.92 21.79 -5.97
C PHE A 15 20.78 20.94 -6.91
N ASP A 16 20.94 19.65 -6.58
CA ASP A 16 21.72 18.70 -7.38
C ASP A 16 20.84 17.67 -8.11
N ARG A 17 19.60 17.52 -7.67
CA ARG A 17 18.67 16.54 -8.20
C ARG A 17 17.30 17.12 -8.49
N TYR A 18 16.64 16.46 -9.42
CA TYR A 18 15.33 16.80 -9.91
C TYR A 18 14.52 15.56 -10.26
N THR A 19 13.22 15.67 -10.04
CA THR A 19 12.21 14.72 -10.51
C THR A 19 10.89 15.47 -10.69
N LYS A 20 9.89 14.78 -11.23
CA LYS A 20 8.56 15.35 -11.45
C LYS A 20 7.47 14.30 -11.36
N ILE A 21 6.25 14.79 -11.21
CA ILE A 21 5.03 14.06 -11.53
C ILE A 21 4.39 14.73 -12.75
N VAL A 22 3.92 13.92 -13.70
CA VAL A 22 3.25 14.43 -14.90
C VAL A 22 1.75 14.45 -14.62
N ALA A 23 1.14 15.62 -14.74
CA ALA A 23 -0.30 15.79 -14.57
C ALA A 23 -1.07 15.30 -15.82
N PRO A 24 -2.39 15.07 -15.72
CA PRO A 24 -3.20 14.59 -16.84
C PRO A 24 -3.12 15.45 -18.12
N ASN A 25 -2.90 16.76 -18.00
CA ASN A 25 -2.70 17.67 -19.13
C ASN A 25 -1.30 17.58 -19.78
N GLY A 26 -0.43 16.67 -19.31
CA GLY A 26 0.95 16.51 -19.78
C GLY A 26 1.95 17.50 -19.18
N GLY A 27 1.48 18.46 -18.37
CA GLY A 27 2.31 19.37 -17.60
C GLY A 27 3.04 18.68 -16.45
N ALA A 28 3.91 19.40 -15.75
CA ALA A 28 4.76 18.84 -14.70
C ALA A 28 4.54 19.53 -13.35
N ILE A 29 4.49 18.72 -12.30
CA ILE A 29 4.64 19.16 -10.91
C ILE A 29 6.05 18.77 -10.48
N HIS A 30 6.82 19.75 -10.01
CA HIS A 30 8.27 19.66 -9.93
C HIS A 30 8.78 19.34 -8.53
N PHE A 31 9.95 18.72 -8.46
CA PHE A 31 10.69 18.47 -7.23
C PHE A 31 12.14 18.88 -7.43
N LEU A 32 12.65 19.76 -6.57
CA LEU A 32 14.05 20.17 -6.52
C LEU A 32 14.66 19.68 -5.21
N LEU A 33 15.74 18.91 -5.26
CA LEU A 33 16.30 18.25 -4.09
C LEU A 33 17.74 18.68 -3.84
N GLN A 34 18.05 19.01 -2.59
CA GLN A 34 19.42 19.24 -2.12
C GLN A 34 20.13 17.92 -1.78
N SER A 35 21.43 17.99 -1.56
CA SER A 35 22.33 16.85 -1.45
C SER A 35 22.08 15.90 -0.29
N GLN A 36 21.47 16.36 0.81
CA GLN A 36 21.19 15.52 1.99
C GLN A 36 19.83 14.82 1.93
N VAL A 37 18.97 15.19 0.99
CA VAL A 37 17.70 14.49 0.77
C VAL A 37 18.01 13.11 0.21
N THR A 38 17.65 12.01 0.86
CA THR A 38 17.98 10.69 0.29
C THR A 38 17.10 10.36 -0.93
N ASN A 39 17.44 9.31 -1.68
CA ASN A 39 16.57 8.88 -2.79
C ASN A 39 15.22 8.39 -2.25
N GLU A 40 15.23 7.73 -1.11
CA GLU A 40 14.07 7.20 -0.39
C GLU A 40 13.15 8.34 0.05
N MET A 41 13.70 9.41 0.62
CA MET A 41 12.95 10.63 0.95
C MET A 41 12.30 11.25 -0.29
N GLY A 42 13.06 11.37 -1.39
CA GLY A 42 12.55 11.91 -2.64
C GLY A 42 11.46 11.04 -3.30
N VAL A 43 11.57 9.71 -3.19
CA VAL A 43 10.53 8.77 -3.66
C VAL A 43 9.29 8.89 -2.79
N ARG A 44 9.45 8.88 -1.47
CA ARG A 44 8.34 9.04 -0.52
C ARG A 44 7.55 10.32 -0.74
N ALA A 45 8.20 11.46 -0.85
CA ALA A 45 7.51 12.74 -1.10
C ALA A 45 6.71 12.72 -2.42
N ARG A 46 7.19 12.00 -3.45
CA ARG A 46 6.43 11.82 -4.70
C ARG A 46 5.21 10.94 -4.51
N GLU A 47 5.33 9.84 -3.79
CA GLU A 47 4.20 8.94 -3.53
C GLU A 47 3.13 9.61 -2.66
N ILE A 48 3.53 10.43 -1.68
CA ILE A 48 2.59 11.28 -0.94
C ILE A 48 1.91 12.30 -1.86
N LEU A 49 2.64 12.94 -2.77
CA LEU A 49 2.01 13.85 -3.73
C LEU A 49 1.01 13.11 -4.63
N ARG A 50 1.36 11.90 -5.11
CA ARG A 50 0.44 11.06 -5.88
C ARG A 50 -0.82 10.74 -5.09
N PHE A 51 -0.69 10.30 -3.84
CA PHE A 51 -1.84 10.05 -2.97
C PHE A 51 -2.81 11.24 -2.95
N TYR A 52 -2.29 12.47 -2.82
CA TYR A 52 -3.15 13.65 -2.77
C TYR A 52 -3.84 13.99 -4.08
N ILE A 53 -3.21 13.74 -5.23
CA ILE A 53 -3.71 14.15 -6.55
C ILE A 53 -4.32 13.01 -7.39
N THR A 54 -4.24 11.77 -6.92
CA THR A 54 -4.95 10.62 -7.48
C THR A 54 -6.39 10.62 -6.96
N ASP A 55 -7.31 10.24 -7.85
CA ASP A 55 -8.73 10.16 -7.54
C ASP A 55 -8.99 9.25 -6.34
N ALA A 56 -9.91 9.68 -5.50
CA ALA A 56 -10.43 8.93 -4.36
C ALA A 56 -11.93 8.67 -4.62
N PRO A 57 -12.28 7.55 -5.28
CA PRO A 57 -13.66 7.22 -5.61
C PRO A 57 -14.57 7.27 -4.38
N GLY A 58 -15.80 7.76 -4.56
CA GLY A 58 -16.79 7.90 -3.48
C GLY A 58 -16.65 9.16 -2.62
N THR A 59 -15.58 9.96 -2.79
CA THR A 59 -15.46 11.27 -2.13
C THR A 59 -16.13 12.39 -2.94
N GLU A 60 -16.62 13.43 -2.27
CA GLU A 60 -17.37 14.52 -2.90
C GLU A 60 -16.51 15.43 -3.79
N PHE A 61 -15.30 15.77 -3.34
CA PHE A 61 -14.37 16.67 -4.02
C PHE A 61 -13.09 15.97 -4.49
N GLY A 62 -12.87 14.71 -4.12
CA GLY A 62 -11.69 13.94 -4.49
C GLY A 62 -11.94 12.87 -5.56
N SER A 63 -13.17 12.70 -6.05
CA SER A 63 -13.51 11.64 -7.02
C SER A 63 -12.99 11.90 -8.44
N ASP A 64 -12.69 13.15 -8.78
CA ASP A 64 -11.93 13.56 -9.97
C ASP A 64 -11.01 14.72 -9.59
N LYS A 65 -9.70 14.45 -9.51
CA LYS A 65 -8.66 15.41 -9.15
C LYS A 65 -7.84 15.87 -10.35
N ALA A 66 -8.26 15.57 -11.57
CA ALA A 66 -7.53 15.98 -12.76
C ALA A 66 -7.39 17.50 -12.84
N ALA A 67 -8.43 18.26 -12.48
CA ALA A 67 -8.38 19.73 -12.43
C ALA A 67 -7.36 20.24 -11.40
N VAL A 68 -7.31 19.62 -10.22
CA VAL A 68 -6.35 19.94 -9.15
C VAL A 68 -4.92 19.73 -9.66
N ALA A 69 -4.60 18.54 -10.18
CA ALA A 69 -3.27 18.22 -10.70
C ALA A 69 -2.87 19.12 -11.88
N ASN A 70 -3.81 19.41 -12.78
CA ASN A 70 -3.56 20.29 -13.93
C ASN A 70 -3.30 21.73 -13.50
N SER A 71 -3.99 22.24 -12.48
CA SER A 71 -3.73 23.57 -11.92
C SER A 71 -2.32 23.65 -11.33
N MET A 72 -1.92 22.64 -10.55
CA MET A 72 -0.56 22.57 -10.01
C MET A 72 0.50 22.59 -11.12
N ALA A 73 0.27 21.83 -12.20
CA ALA A 73 1.18 21.82 -13.34
C ALA A 73 1.21 23.13 -14.13
N ASN A 74 0.08 23.84 -14.25
CA ASN A 74 0.01 25.13 -14.94
C ASN A 74 0.72 26.24 -14.17
N LEU A 75 0.83 26.11 -12.85
CA LEU A 75 1.54 27.03 -11.97
C LEU A 75 3.02 26.68 -11.79
N ASP A 76 3.52 25.66 -12.49
CA ASP A 76 4.86 25.09 -12.28
C ASP A 76 5.12 24.78 -10.80
N ALA A 77 4.09 24.30 -10.08
CA ALA A 77 4.14 24.05 -8.66
C ALA A 77 5.33 23.13 -8.32
N THR A 78 6.14 23.57 -7.35
CA THR A 78 7.42 22.93 -7.06
C THR A 78 7.54 22.60 -5.56
N LEU A 79 7.77 21.34 -5.23
CA LEU A 79 8.24 20.97 -3.89
C LEU A 79 9.76 21.18 -3.83
N VAL A 80 10.21 22.07 -2.95
CA VAL A 80 11.62 22.42 -2.80
C VAL A 80 12.17 21.78 -1.53
N TYR A 81 12.96 20.73 -1.73
CA TYR A 81 13.43 19.87 -0.66
C TYR A 81 14.83 20.27 -0.20
N PHE A 82 14.91 21.01 0.90
CA PHE A 82 16.14 21.50 1.49
C PHE A 82 16.79 20.50 2.45
N ASN A 83 18.07 20.68 2.70
CA ASN A 83 18.82 19.90 3.70
C ASN A 83 18.32 20.16 5.12
N SER A 84 17.92 21.40 5.42
CA SER A 84 17.41 21.84 6.72
C SER A 84 16.69 23.19 6.58
N GLU A 85 15.96 23.59 7.62
CA GLU A 85 15.36 24.94 7.74
C GLU A 85 16.38 26.05 7.48
N SER A 86 17.53 26.04 8.16
CA SER A 86 18.57 27.05 7.92
C SER A 86 19.12 27.05 6.50
N ALA A 87 19.03 25.93 5.76
CA ALA A 87 19.41 25.90 4.35
C ALA A 87 18.33 26.53 3.46
N ALA A 88 17.06 26.35 3.82
CA ALA A 88 15.91 27.01 3.19
C ALA A 88 15.98 28.52 3.36
N GLU A 89 16.13 29.01 4.60
CA GLU A 89 16.27 30.45 4.92
C GLU A 89 17.33 31.12 4.05
N ARG A 90 18.56 30.55 4.01
CA ARG A 90 19.66 31.07 3.19
C ARG A 90 19.35 31.09 1.70
N ALA A 91 18.62 30.11 1.19
CA ALA A 91 18.29 30.03 -0.22
C ALA A 91 17.18 31.05 -0.58
N ILE A 92 16.13 31.11 0.24
CA ILE A 92 14.94 31.95 0.08
C ILE A 92 15.31 33.43 0.22
N ASP A 93 16.07 33.82 1.26
CA ASP A 93 16.62 35.18 1.40
C ASP A 93 17.57 35.58 0.25
N GLY A 94 18.10 34.56 -0.44
CA GLY A 94 19.04 34.68 -1.53
C GLY A 94 18.40 34.97 -2.89
N ARG A 95 18.92 34.31 -3.92
CA ARG A 95 18.44 34.48 -5.31
C ARG A 95 17.18 33.66 -5.58
N LEU A 96 16.93 32.60 -4.79
CA LEU A 96 15.80 31.70 -5.02
C LEU A 96 14.47 32.39 -4.68
N GLY A 97 14.35 33.08 -3.55
CA GLY A 97 13.11 33.80 -3.18
C GLY A 97 12.83 35.05 -4.02
N LYS A 98 13.69 35.36 -5.00
CA LYS A 98 13.45 36.41 -6.01
C LYS A 98 12.94 35.85 -7.33
N VAL A 99 12.87 34.53 -7.45
CA VAL A 99 12.29 33.84 -8.61
C VAL A 99 10.79 33.79 -8.44
N ASP A 100 10.05 34.06 -9.51
CA ASP A 100 8.62 33.78 -9.59
C ASP A 100 8.43 32.27 -9.68
N LEU A 101 8.25 31.63 -8.53
CA LEU A 101 8.07 30.19 -8.38
C LEU A 101 7.00 29.94 -7.34
N PHE A 102 5.97 29.20 -7.70
CA PHE A 102 5.04 28.65 -6.71
C PHE A 102 5.71 27.44 -6.06
N PHE A 103 6.13 27.58 -4.80
CA PHE A 103 6.76 26.47 -4.09
C PHE A 103 6.28 26.31 -2.66
N GLN A 104 6.41 25.08 -2.19
CA GLN A 104 6.38 24.71 -0.79
C GLN A 104 7.73 24.07 -0.45
N ASP A 105 8.29 24.41 0.69
CA ASP A 105 9.53 23.83 1.17
C ASP A 105 9.31 22.63 2.08
N LEU A 106 10.26 21.71 2.05
CA LEU A 106 10.30 20.52 2.90
C LEU A 106 11.75 20.28 3.32
N TYR A 107 11.97 19.81 4.55
CA TYR A 107 13.32 19.67 5.09
C TYR A 107 13.71 18.21 5.31
N ALA A 108 14.91 17.82 4.86
CA ALA A 108 15.45 16.48 5.10
C ALA A 108 15.57 16.17 6.60
N SER A 109 15.76 17.19 7.43
CA SER A 109 15.81 17.08 8.91
C SER A 109 14.46 16.74 9.56
N GLU A 110 13.34 16.90 8.84
CA GLU A 110 11.98 16.62 9.31
C GLU A 110 11.27 15.60 8.41
N SER A 111 12.05 14.74 7.76
CA SER A 111 11.54 13.73 6.86
C SER A 111 12.02 12.37 7.33
N VAL A 112 11.07 11.45 7.48
CA VAL A 112 11.37 10.07 7.83
C VAL A 112 10.83 9.16 6.74
N VAL A 113 11.51 8.03 6.54
CA VAL A 113 11.11 7.01 5.56
C VAL A 113 10.74 5.74 6.30
N GLU A 114 9.75 5.03 5.80
CA GLU A 114 9.19 3.84 6.41
C GLU A 114 10.31 2.85 6.75
N GLY A 115 10.31 2.36 7.99
CA GLY A 115 11.29 1.39 8.45
C GLY A 115 12.67 1.92 8.86
N SER A 116 12.99 3.19 8.58
CA SER A 116 14.18 3.82 9.18
C SER A 116 14.10 3.81 10.71
N ARG A 117 15.25 3.92 11.40
CA ARG A 117 15.28 3.95 12.87
C ARG A 117 14.45 5.11 13.43
N ALA A 118 14.46 6.26 12.76
CA ALA A 118 13.67 7.42 13.14
C ALA A 118 12.16 7.17 12.98
N TYR A 119 11.75 6.49 11.92
CA TYR A 119 10.37 6.11 11.69
C TYR A 119 9.87 5.08 12.71
N VAL A 120 10.64 4.01 12.93
CA VAL A 120 10.28 2.91 13.85
C VAL A 120 10.13 3.40 15.29
N ASN A 121 11.00 4.33 15.72
CA ASN A 121 11.03 4.84 17.08
C ASN A 121 10.32 6.19 17.26
N ASN A 122 9.76 6.78 16.19
CA ASN A 122 9.20 8.15 16.17
C ASN A 122 10.11 9.18 16.85
N THR A 123 11.39 9.23 16.47
CA THR A 123 12.38 10.13 17.10
C THR A 123 12.53 11.48 16.37
N VAL A 124 11.87 11.66 15.24
CA VAL A 124 11.94 12.84 14.38
C VAL A 124 10.52 13.14 13.88
N ARG A 125 10.14 14.42 13.87
CA ARG A 125 8.88 14.88 13.25
C ARG A 125 8.87 14.51 11.77
N ASP A 126 7.71 14.10 11.27
CA ASP A 126 7.52 13.81 9.85
C ASP A 126 6.63 14.88 9.21
N ALA A 127 7.24 15.87 8.58
CA ALA A 127 6.52 16.97 7.93
C ALA A 127 6.05 16.63 6.50
N THR A 128 6.40 15.45 5.98
CA THR A 128 6.21 15.15 4.54
C THR A 128 4.75 15.19 4.12
N LEU A 129 3.84 14.69 4.97
CA LEU A 129 2.41 14.66 4.68
C LEU A 129 1.85 16.09 4.61
N GLU A 130 2.14 16.87 5.64
CA GLU A 130 1.81 18.30 5.78
C GLU A 130 2.33 19.17 4.64
N GLU A 131 3.64 19.19 4.38
CA GLU A 131 4.21 20.11 3.40
C GLU A 131 3.81 19.75 1.97
N VAL A 132 3.63 18.46 1.67
CA VAL A 132 3.11 18.08 0.36
C VAL A 132 1.65 18.51 0.21
N PHE A 133 0.84 18.43 1.27
CA PHE A 133 -0.53 18.93 1.22
C PHE A 133 -0.60 20.45 1.09
N HIS A 134 0.27 21.22 1.76
CA HIS A 134 0.37 22.67 1.56
C HIS A 134 0.51 23.04 0.07
N LEU A 135 1.39 22.33 -0.65
CA LEU A 135 1.57 22.53 -2.08
C LEU A 135 0.29 22.21 -2.88
N VAL A 136 -0.38 21.09 -2.58
CA VAL A 136 -1.62 20.66 -3.25
C VAL A 136 -2.76 21.63 -2.96
N HIS A 137 -2.87 22.11 -1.72
CA HIS A 137 -3.90 23.03 -1.31
C HIS A 137 -3.74 24.36 -2.04
N GLY A 138 -2.56 24.97 -1.98
CA GLY A 138 -2.31 26.27 -2.58
C GLY A 138 -2.35 26.28 -4.11
N ALA A 139 -1.66 25.33 -4.77
CA ALA A 139 -1.57 25.33 -6.24
C ALA A 139 -2.71 24.56 -6.94
N GLY A 140 -3.40 23.69 -6.21
CA GLY A 140 -4.42 22.81 -6.75
C GLY A 140 -5.82 23.15 -6.24
N ILE A 141 -6.08 22.90 -4.95
CA ILE A 141 -7.42 22.97 -4.36
C ILE A 141 -7.98 24.40 -4.37
N GLN A 142 -7.23 25.37 -3.85
CA GLN A 142 -7.70 26.76 -3.72
C GLN A 142 -8.14 27.37 -5.06
N PRO A 143 -7.39 27.23 -6.17
CA PRO A 143 -7.82 27.77 -7.46
C PRO A 143 -8.93 26.96 -8.16
N THR A 144 -9.13 25.68 -7.83
CA THR A 144 -10.03 24.80 -8.61
C THR A 144 -11.27 24.33 -7.86
N LEU A 145 -11.25 24.31 -6.53
CA LEU A 145 -12.31 23.78 -5.68
C LEU A 145 -12.74 24.80 -4.60
N PRO A 146 -13.31 25.96 -4.99
CA PRO A 146 -13.70 27.00 -4.04
C PRO A 146 -14.77 26.54 -3.03
N ALA A 147 -15.65 25.61 -3.43
CA ALA A 147 -16.64 25.02 -2.52
C ALA A 147 -15.99 24.18 -1.42
N PHE A 148 -14.96 23.40 -1.78
CA PHE A 148 -14.21 22.61 -0.80
C PHE A 148 -13.43 23.53 0.14
N HIS A 149 -12.72 24.53 -0.40
CA HIS A 149 -12.01 25.52 0.41
C HIS A 149 -12.95 26.28 1.38
N SER A 150 -14.16 26.62 0.94
CA SER A 150 -15.19 27.22 1.80
C SER A 150 -15.65 26.29 2.92
N ARG A 151 -15.74 24.97 2.67
CA ARG A 151 -16.08 23.97 3.70
C ARG A 151 -14.99 23.89 4.76
N ILE A 152 -13.72 23.82 4.34
CA ILE A 152 -12.58 23.84 5.27
C ILE A 152 -12.62 25.11 6.12
N THR A 153 -12.79 26.27 5.48
CA THR A 153 -12.88 27.57 6.18
C THR A 153 -14.00 27.60 7.22
N ALA A 154 -15.17 27.04 6.90
CA ALA A 154 -16.27 26.95 7.85
C ALA A 154 -15.93 26.05 9.06
N ALA A 155 -15.31 24.89 8.81
CA ALA A 155 -14.85 23.99 9.87
C ALA A 155 -13.77 24.65 10.75
N THR A 156 -12.79 25.34 10.16
CA THR A 156 -11.75 26.09 10.89
C THR A 156 -12.36 27.12 11.83
N ASN A 157 -13.32 27.92 11.35
CA ASN A 157 -13.98 28.92 12.18
C ASN A 157 -14.77 28.30 13.34
N ALA A 158 -15.43 27.16 13.10
CA ALA A 158 -16.13 26.41 14.14
C ALA A 158 -15.15 25.85 15.20
N ALA A 159 -14.03 25.27 14.77
CA ALA A 159 -13.00 24.73 15.65
C ALA A 159 -12.34 25.81 16.52
N ILE A 160 -12.05 26.99 15.96
CA ILE A 160 -11.55 28.15 16.72
C ILE A 160 -12.58 28.59 17.75
N SER A 161 -13.85 28.73 17.35
CA SER A 161 -14.92 29.13 18.26
C SER A 161 -15.15 28.13 19.39
N ALA A 162 -14.86 26.85 19.15
CA ALA A 162 -14.99 25.78 20.14
C ALA A 162 -13.74 25.58 21.01
N GLY A 163 -12.64 26.32 20.75
CA GLY A 163 -11.36 26.10 21.43
C GLY A 163 -10.75 24.72 21.13
N ILE A 164 -11.01 24.20 19.93
CA ILE A 164 -10.41 22.96 19.41
C ILE A 164 -9.10 23.28 18.67
N TYR A 165 -9.06 24.41 17.96
CA TYR A 165 -7.90 24.91 17.24
C TYR A 165 -7.55 26.32 17.73
N ASP A 166 -6.35 26.51 18.24
CA ASP A 166 -5.79 27.80 18.68
C ASP A 166 -4.66 28.22 17.72
N PRO A 167 -4.99 28.85 16.58
CA PRO A 167 -3.99 29.21 15.59
C PRO A 167 -3.01 30.26 16.13
N PRO A 168 -1.77 30.27 15.61
CA PRO A 168 -0.83 31.34 15.89
C PRO A 168 -1.43 32.74 15.69
N PRO A 169 -0.89 33.76 16.39
CA PRO A 169 -1.31 35.15 16.24
C PRO A 169 -1.28 35.60 14.78
N THR A 170 -2.17 36.51 14.38
CA THR A 170 -2.33 36.94 12.96
C THR A 170 -1.06 37.55 12.33
N ARG A 171 -0.09 37.99 13.16
CA ARG A 171 1.22 38.46 12.70
C ARG A 171 2.15 37.33 12.24
N GLU A 172 1.89 36.11 12.67
CA GLU A 172 2.62 34.87 12.33
C GLU A 172 1.83 34.04 11.32
N LEU A 173 0.52 33.87 11.53
CA LEU A 173 -0.37 33.16 10.61
C LEU A 173 -1.56 34.05 10.18
N PRO A 174 -1.55 34.60 8.95
CA PRO A 174 -2.66 35.38 8.44
C PRO A 174 -3.98 34.62 8.50
N ARG A 175 -5.10 35.34 8.70
CA ARG A 175 -6.42 34.71 8.86
C ARG A 175 -6.84 33.88 7.63
N ALA A 176 -6.40 34.28 6.44
CA ALA A 176 -6.69 33.57 5.20
C ALA A 176 -5.98 32.20 5.12
N ASP A 177 -4.90 32.02 5.88
CA ASP A 177 -4.03 30.84 5.82
C ASP A 177 -4.36 29.83 6.93
N ARG A 178 -5.11 30.24 7.96
CA ARG A 178 -5.61 29.35 9.03
C ARG A 178 -6.33 28.09 8.54
N PRO A 179 -7.15 28.13 7.47
CA PRO A 179 -7.76 26.93 6.93
C PRO A 179 -6.77 25.90 6.40
N PHE A 180 -5.56 26.33 5.99
CA PHE A 180 -4.50 25.45 5.49
C PHE A 180 -3.91 24.64 6.66
N GLU A 181 -3.49 25.33 7.71
CA GLU A 181 -2.91 24.69 8.90
C GLU A 181 -3.93 23.80 9.61
N TYR A 182 -5.18 24.26 9.76
CA TYR A 182 -6.23 23.50 10.44
C TYR A 182 -6.54 22.15 9.77
N ILE A 183 -6.72 22.13 8.44
CA ILE A 183 -7.06 20.87 7.75
C ILE A 183 -5.90 19.89 7.78
N ILE A 184 -4.66 20.40 7.77
CA ILE A 184 -3.46 19.59 7.93
C ILE A 184 -3.41 18.97 9.30
N SER A 185 -3.71 19.72 10.37
CA SER A 185 -3.75 19.15 11.72
C SER A 185 -4.71 17.96 11.80
N ILE A 186 -5.84 18.03 11.10
CA ILE A 186 -6.77 16.90 10.99
C ILE A 186 -6.16 15.75 10.21
N ILE A 187 -5.60 15.99 9.03
CA ILE A 187 -4.99 14.96 8.17
C ILE A 187 -3.92 14.17 8.92
N ASP A 188 -2.99 14.88 9.56
CA ASP A 188 -1.87 14.32 10.29
C ASP A 188 -2.34 13.43 11.46
N VAL A 189 -3.31 13.92 12.22
CA VAL A 189 -3.90 13.17 13.34
C VAL A 189 -4.73 11.99 12.84
N TYR A 190 -5.48 12.16 11.75
CA TYR A 190 -6.34 11.13 11.17
C TYR A 190 -5.52 9.94 10.65
N TYR A 191 -4.37 10.18 10.02
CA TYR A 191 -3.45 9.11 9.61
C TYR A 191 -2.44 8.72 10.69
N GLY A 192 -2.65 9.12 11.95
CA GLY A 192 -1.95 8.58 13.10
C GLY A 192 -0.54 9.11 13.32
N MET A 193 -0.15 10.21 12.66
CA MET A 193 1.19 10.79 12.79
C MET A 193 1.48 11.27 14.21
N TRP A 194 0.46 11.70 14.95
CA TRP A 194 0.58 12.23 16.31
C TRP A 194 0.18 11.27 17.43
N ALA A 195 -0.38 10.10 17.11
CA ALA A 195 -0.98 9.20 18.10
C ALA A 195 0.01 8.54 19.07
N HIS A 196 1.31 8.70 18.82
CA HIS A 196 2.40 8.27 19.70
C HIS A 196 2.72 9.28 20.82
N GLU A 197 2.27 10.54 20.68
CA GLU A 197 2.49 11.59 21.66
C GLU A 197 1.63 11.39 22.91
N ARG A 198 2.22 11.65 24.08
CA ARG A 198 1.57 11.40 25.38
C ARG A 198 0.74 12.58 25.90
N GLY A 199 0.91 13.78 25.32
CA GLY A 199 0.27 15.04 25.75
C GLY A 199 -1.23 15.13 25.43
N GLY A 200 -1.70 14.35 24.44
CA GLY A 200 -3.09 14.34 23.99
C GLY A 200 -3.45 15.44 22.99
N ASP A 201 -2.69 16.53 22.96
CA ASP A 201 -2.69 17.55 21.93
C ASP A 201 -1.64 17.28 20.85
N SER A 202 -1.73 18.02 19.74
CA SER A 202 -0.81 17.98 18.60
C SER A 202 -0.37 19.40 18.21
N PHE A 203 0.64 19.51 17.36
CA PHE A 203 1.16 20.79 16.86
C PHE A 203 1.55 21.76 17.99
N GLY A 204 2.29 21.26 18.99
CA GLY A 204 2.74 22.10 20.11
C GLY A 204 1.61 22.67 20.99
N GLY A 205 0.40 22.10 20.91
CA GLY A 205 -0.79 22.55 21.65
C GLY A 205 -1.78 23.37 20.82
N GLU A 206 -1.48 23.65 19.55
CA GLU A 206 -2.37 24.40 18.66
C GLU A 206 -3.65 23.62 18.32
N TYR A 207 -3.57 22.28 18.24
CA TYR A 207 -4.72 21.44 17.95
C TYR A 207 -4.97 20.41 19.06
N ARG A 208 -6.22 20.36 19.54
CA ARG A 208 -6.59 19.70 20.80
C ARG A 208 -6.43 18.17 20.82
N TYR A 209 -6.34 17.52 19.67
CA TYR A 209 -6.43 16.07 19.56
C TYR A 209 -5.20 15.47 18.87
N ASN A 210 -4.84 14.25 19.23
CA ASN A 210 -3.71 13.54 18.63
C ASN A 210 -4.01 12.11 18.15
N THR A 211 -5.26 11.65 18.23
CA THR A 211 -5.69 10.34 17.69
C THR A 211 -6.90 10.46 16.78
N ARG A 212 -7.02 9.57 15.78
CA ARG A 212 -8.19 9.43 14.90
C ARG A 212 -9.51 9.38 15.69
N ALA A 213 -9.59 8.50 16.69
CA ALA A 213 -10.80 8.35 17.50
C ALA A 213 -11.18 9.64 18.25
N ALA A 214 -10.19 10.41 18.71
CA ALA A 214 -10.45 11.66 19.40
C ALA A 214 -10.95 12.76 18.46
N ILE A 215 -10.39 12.88 17.24
CA ILE A 215 -10.88 13.87 16.25
C ILE A 215 -12.25 13.48 15.69
N GLU A 216 -12.55 12.19 15.51
CA GLU A 216 -13.88 11.75 15.04
C GLU A 216 -14.97 12.10 16.05
N ALA A 217 -14.67 12.00 17.36
CA ALA A 217 -15.60 12.37 18.41
C ALA A 217 -15.64 13.88 18.68
N GLY A 218 -14.49 14.56 18.57
CA GLY A 218 -14.29 15.92 19.06
C GLY A 218 -14.37 17.01 17.99
N ASP A 219 -14.04 16.69 16.73
CA ASP A 219 -14.10 17.60 15.58
C ASP A 219 -14.67 16.90 14.33
N PRO A 220 -15.94 16.45 14.37
CA PRO A 220 -16.55 15.74 13.25
C PRO A 220 -16.70 16.62 11.99
N ALA A 221 -16.75 17.95 12.13
CA ALA A 221 -16.82 18.87 11.00
C ALA A 221 -15.48 18.92 10.24
N GLY A 222 -14.37 18.96 10.97
CA GLY A 222 -13.03 18.84 10.42
C GLY A 222 -12.80 17.51 9.71
N VAL A 223 -13.16 16.40 10.37
CA VAL A 223 -13.05 15.06 9.78
C VAL A 223 -13.91 14.92 8.52
N ALA A 224 -15.15 15.42 8.53
CA ALA A 224 -16.02 15.42 7.36
C ALA A 224 -15.47 16.28 6.21
N ALA A 225 -14.80 17.40 6.52
CA ALA A 225 -14.11 18.18 5.50
C ALA A 225 -12.95 17.38 4.88
N MET A 226 -12.12 16.73 5.68
CA MET A 226 -11.02 15.89 5.19
C MET A 226 -11.52 14.74 4.30
N LEU A 227 -12.51 13.97 4.80
CA LEU A 227 -13.07 12.81 4.09
C LEU A 227 -13.88 13.19 2.83
N ALA A 228 -14.23 14.47 2.67
CA ALA A 228 -14.82 14.94 1.42
C ALA A 228 -13.81 14.95 0.26
N PHE A 229 -12.50 14.89 0.52
CA PHE A 229 -11.44 14.94 -0.49
C PHE A 229 -10.47 13.74 -0.44
N LEU A 230 -10.27 13.15 0.74
CA LEU A 230 -9.33 12.05 0.97
C LEU A 230 -10.05 10.77 1.43
N PRO A 231 -9.52 9.58 1.09
CA PRO A 231 -10.04 8.31 1.61
C PRO A 231 -9.68 8.10 3.09
N PRO A 232 -10.32 7.17 3.82
CA PRO A 232 -10.04 6.95 5.24
C PRO A 232 -8.69 6.25 5.53
N TYR A 233 -7.95 5.88 4.48
CA TYR A 233 -6.64 5.22 4.53
C TYR A 233 -5.64 5.92 3.61
N LEU A 234 -4.34 5.72 3.84
CA LEU A 234 -3.25 6.30 3.07
C LEU A 234 -2.81 5.32 1.98
N GLU A 235 -3.26 5.57 0.76
CA GLU A 235 -2.99 4.76 -0.42
C GLU A 235 -1.75 5.26 -1.19
N ALA A 236 -0.63 5.39 -0.48
CA ALA A 236 0.67 5.71 -1.07
C ALA A 236 1.52 4.44 -1.15
N SER A 237 2.19 4.17 -2.28
CA SER A 237 3.07 3.00 -2.45
C SER A 237 4.41 3.21 -1.74
N LEU A 238 4.42 3.00 -0.42
CA LEU A 238 5.56 3.34 0.43
C LEU A 238 6.59 2.22 0.49
N ALA A 239 7.87 2.61 0.44
CA ALA A 239 8.99 1.70 0.50
C ALA A 239 9.55 1.64 1.91
N VAL A 240 9.58 0.44 2.47
CA VAL A 240 10.15 0.17 3.78
C VAL A 240 11.66 0.01 3.57
N THR A 241 12.46 0.93 4.10
CA THR A 241 13.92 1.06 3.90
C THR A 241 14.75 0.94 5.21
N GLY A 242 15.78 0.09 5.19
CA GLY A 242 16.30 -0.61 6.37
C GLY A 242 16.56 0.17 7.67
N SER A 243 15.92 -0.29 8.76
CA SER A 243 16.39 -0.40 10.17
C SER A 243 15.27 -0.98 11.08
N TRP A 244 14.55 -2.02 10.63
CA TRP A 244 13.55 -2.74 11.42
C TRP A 244 14.03 -4.15 11.81
N ASN A 245 13.45 -4.71 12.87
CA ASN A 245 13.80 -6.01 13.42
C ASN A 245 13.14 -7.14 12.61
N SER A 246 13.63 -7.43 11.40
CA SER A 246 13.19 -8.54 10.53
C SER A 246 11.69 -8.68 10.27
N GLU A 247 10.83 -7.84 10.83
CA GLU A 247 9.37 -7.83 10.73
C GLU A 247 8.92 -6.37 10.69
N PHE A 248 8.05 -6.05 9.74
CA PHE A 248 7.35 -4.79 9.63
C PHE A 248 5.87 -5.07 9.61
N THR A 249 5.09 -4.41 10.47
CA THR A 249 3.66 -4.67 10.58
C THR A 249 2.83 -3.41 10.35
N LEU A 250 1.74 -3.58 9.61
CA LEU A 250 0.69 -2.59 9.47
C LEU A 250 -0.33 -2.73 10.60
N THR A 251 -0.38 -3.87 11.29
CA THR A 251 -1.29 -4.06 12.43
C THR A 251 -0.89 -3.19 13.62
N ARG A 252 -1.88 -2.50 14.21
CA ARG A 252 -1.66 -1.62 15.36
C ARG A 252 -1.22 -2.41 16.59
N ASN A 253 -0.05 -2.04 17.14
CA ASN A 253 0.42 -2.44 18.46
C ASN A 253 0.78 -1.18 19.29
N PRO A 254 0.02 -0.84 20.34
CA PRO A 254 0.29 0.35 21.17
C PRO A 254 1.69 0.40 21.80
N ALA A 255 2.38 -0.74 21.93
CA ALA A 255 3.75 -0.79 22.44
C ALA A 255 4.81 -0.50 21.37
N VAL A 256 4.42 -0.44 20.08
CA VAL A 256 5.31 -0.25 18.93
C VAL A 256 4.94 1.07 18.22
N PRO A 257 5.69 2.17 18.46
CA PRO A 257 5.28 3.53 18.11
C PRO A 257 4.90 3.75 16.63
N TYR A 258 5.62 3.13 15.69
CA TYR A 258 5.32 3.33 14.27
C TYR A 258 4.00 2.72 13.83
N THR A 259 3.44 1.77 14.58
CA THR A 259 2.18 1.11 14.21
C THR A 259 0.95 1.99 14.38
N HIS A 260 1.10 3.12 15.08
CA HIS A 260 0.07 4.15 15.15
C HIS A 260 -0.28 4.75 13.77
N LYS A 261 0.70 4.83 12.87
CA LYS A 261 0.53 5.32 11.49
C LYS A 261 0.39 4.18 10.48
N THR A 262 1.10 3.05 10.66
CA THR A 262 1.06 1.97 9.66
C THR A 262 -0.29 1.24 9.56
N GLN A 263 -1.11 1.29 10.61
CA GLN A 263 -2.50 0.77 10.60
C GLN A 263 -3.44 1.41 9.59
N TYR A 264 -3.02 2.52 8.97
CA TYR A 264 -3.79 3.22 7.97
C TYR A 264 -3.16 3.14 6.58
N LEU A 265 -2.06 2.41 6.41
CA LEU A 265 -1.45 2.17 5.11
C LEU A 265 -2.15 0.99 4.43
N THR A 266 -2.29 1.06 3.11
CA THR A 266 -2.73 -0.09 2.29
C THR A 266 -1.59 -0.62 1.42
N ASN A 267 -0.65 0.22 0.99
CA ASN A 267 0.32 -0.13 -0.04
C ASN A 267 1.76 -0.06 0.50
N VAL A 268 2.42 -1.20 0.65
CA VAL A 268 3.75 -1.27 1.25
C VAL A 268 4.65 -2.28 0.54
N ARG A 269 5.87 -1.86 0.17
CA ARG A 269 6.90 -2.73 -0.40
C ARG A 269 8.16 -2.76 0.46
N LEU A 270 8.72 -3.94 0.69
CA LEU A 270 10.02 -4.05 1.34
C LEU A 270 11.14 -3.70 0.37
N ASP A 271 12.16 -2.97 0.82
CA ASP A 271 13.41 -2.77 0.10
C ASP A 271 14.57 -3.55 0.74
N GLY A 272 15.60 -3.84 -0.07
CA GLY A 272 16.81 -4.52 0.36
C GLY A 272 16.87 -5.98 -0.08
N THR A 273 17.73 -6.76 0.58
CA THR A 273 18.07 -8.13 0.17
C THR A 273 17.98 -9.13 1.31
N ARG A 274 17.42 -8.73 2.46
CA ARG A 274 17.37 -9.56 3.66
C ARG A 274 15.98 -10.13 3.80
N ASN A 275 15.92 -11.41 4.15
CA ASN A 275 14.71 -12.09 4.58
C ASN A 275 14.01 -11.26 5.65
N ALA A 276 12.71 -11.02 5.47
CA ALA A 276 11.91 -10.21 6.36
C ALA A 276 10.46 -10.69 6.37
N SER A 277 9.75 -10.35 7.45
CA SER A 277 8.32 -10.53 7.58
C SER A 277 7.60 -9.21 7.29
N LEU A 278 6.51 -9.26 6.54
CA LEU A 278 5.59 -8.15 6.31
C LEU A 278 4.19 -8.61 6.71
N ILE A 279 3.59 -7.94 7.69
CA ILE A 279 2.26 -8.28 8.18
C ILE A 279 1.33 -7.13 7.84
N GLY A 280 0.26 -7.41 7.10
CA GLY A 280 -0.78 -6.46 6.76
C GLY A 280 -1.66 -6.06 7.95
N ASN A 281 -2.77 -5.41 7.64
CA ASN A 281 -3.77 -4.96 8.60
C ASN A 281 -5.14 -5.54 8.23
N ALA A 282 -6.24 -4.89 8.64
CA ALA A 282 -7.60 -5.37 8.35
C ALA A 282 -8.23 -4.69 7.10
N LEU A 283 -7.42 -3.95 6.34
CA LEU A 283 -7.81 -3.30 5.09
C LEU A 283 -7.31 -4.13 3.92
N ASP A 284 -7.89 -3.94 2.74
CA ASP A 284 -7.35 -4.49 1.50
C ASP A 284 -5.93 -3.95 1.24
N ASN A 285 -4.92 -4.80 1.41
CA ASN A 285 -3.52 -4.42 1.29
C ASN A 285 -2.92 -4.80 -0.06
N THR A 286 -2.01 -3.97 -0.54
CA THR A 286 -1.13 -4.24 -1.68
C THR A 286 0.31 -4.30 -1.16
N LEU A 287 0.81 -5.52 -0.99
CA LEU A 287 2.09 -5.81 -0.35
C LEU A 287 3.12 -6.28 -1.37
N ALA A 288 4.40 -6.05 -1.12
CA ALA A 288 5.48 -6.62 -1.92
C ALA A 288 6.71 -6.94 -1.06
N GLY A 289 7.32 -8.08 -1.35
CA GLY A 289 8.58 -8.51 -0.76
C GLY A 289 9.79 -7.72 -1.25
N ASN A 290 10.96 -8.07 -0.74
CA ASN A 290 12.26 -7.60 -1.25
C ASN A 290 13.00 -8.78 -1.91
N SER A 291 14.27 -8.62 -2.30
CA SER A 291 14.98 -9.68 -3.01
C SER A 291 15.47 -10.87 -2.16
N GLY A 292 15.18 -10.88 -0.86
CA GLY A 292 15.41 -12.00 0.06
C GLY A 292 14.16 -12.87 0.18
N ASP A 293 14.24 -13.92 1.01
CA ASP A 293 13.10 -14.83 1.22
C ASP A 293 12.18 -14.26 2.31
N ASN A 294 10.97 -13.82 1.93
CA ASN A 294 10.09 -13.10 2.84
C ASN A 294 8.98 -14.00 3.41
N ARG A 295 8.41 -13.56 4.54
CA ARG A 295 7.15 -14.08 5.07
C ARG A 295 6.13 -12.96 4.98
N ILE A 296 5.07 -13.13 4.20
CA ILE A 296 4.07 -12.08 4.01
C ILE A 296 2.72 -12.61 4.49
N ASP A 297 2.13 -11.90 5.43
CA ASP A 297 0.78 -12.17 5.93
C ASP A 297 -0.09 -10.98 5.50
N GLY A 298 -1.14 -11.21 4.71
CA GLY A 298 -2.04 -10.12 4.29
C GLY A 298 -2.90 -9.57 5.43
N GLY A 299 -3.20 -10.39 6.43
CA GLY A 299 -4.07 -10.02 7.54
C GLY A 299 -5.54 -10.29 7.22
N GLY A 300 -6.36 -9.25 7.17
CA GLY A 300 -7.76 -9.37 6.79
C GLY A 300 -8.15 -8.32 5.77
N GLY A 301 -9.19 -8.59 4.99
CA GLY A 301 -9.50 -7.81 3.80
C GLY A 301 -9.29 -8.67 2.56
N ILE A 302 -9.12 -8.03 1.40
CA ILE A 302 -8.75 -8.69 0.15
C ILE A 302 -7.36 -8.23 -0.27
N ASP A 303 -6.36 -9.04 0.04
CA ASP A 303 -4.96 -8.69 -0.04
C ASP A 303 -4.32 -9.14 -1.36
N SER A 304 -3.37 -8.34 -1.82
CA SER A 304 -2.60 -8.56 -3.04
C SER A 304 -1.10 -8.55 -2.74
N VAL A 305 -0.38 -9.57 -3.21
CA VAL A 305 1.09 -9.60 -3.19
C VAL A 305 1.63 -9.40 -4.60
N LEU A 306 2.47 -8.37 -4.78
CA LEU A 306 3.03 -7.98 -6.06
C LEU A 306 4.39 -8.64 -6.28
N PHE A 307 4.55 -9.22 -7.47
CA PHE A 307 5.79 -9.81 -7.96
C PHE A 307 6.33 -9.02 -9.15
N SER A 308 7.65 -8.97 -9.25
CA SER A 308 8.36 -8.14 -10.22
C SER A 308 8.40 -8.71 -11.64
N GLY A 309 7.97 -9.97 -11.82
CA GLY A 309 8.12 -10.76 -13.04
C GLY A 309 6.82 -11.30 -13.62
N ARG A 310 6.94 -12.13 -14.65
CA ARG A 310 5.80 -12.85 -15.25
C ARG A 310 5.53 -14.13 -14.49
N PHE A 311 4.29 -14.59 -14.43
CA PHE A 311 3.91 -15.82 -13.73
C PHE A 311 4.77 -17.04 -14.11
N SER A 312 5.11 -17.19 -15.40
CA SER A 312 5.94 -18.30 -15.89
C SER A 312 7.38 -18.35 -15.33
N GLU A 313 7.81 -17.30 -14.65
CA GLU A 313 9.14 -17.19 -14.02
C GLU A 313 9.11 -17.59 -12.54
N TYR A 314 7.96 -18.03 -12.02
CA TYR A 314 7.79 -18.43 -10.63
C TYR A 314 7.29 -19.88 -10.53
N ALA A 315 7.70 -20.56 -9.48
CA ALA A 315 7.14 -21.84 -9.05
C ALA A 315 6.29 -21.62 -7.80
N LEU A 316 5.04 -22.06 -7.83
CA LEU A 316 4.11 -21.94 -6.71
C LEU A 316 3.95 -23.31 -6.04
N THR A 317 3.88 -23.34 -4.72
CA THR A 317 3.58 -24.53 -3.94
C THR A 317 2.79 -24.15 -2.70
N THR A 318 1.58 -24.67 -2.57
CA THR A 318 0.74 -24.43 -1.38
C THR A 318 0.83 -25.61 -0.43
N ARG A 319 0.96 -25.35 0.87
CA ARG A 319 0.90 -26.36 1.94
C ARG A 319 0.27 -25.79 3.18
N ALA A 320 -0.79 -26.43 3.67
CA ALA A 320 -1.46 -26.06 4.93
C ALA A 320 -1.80 -24.55 5.01
N GLY A 321 -2.41 -24.00 3.95
CA GLY A 321 -2.81 -22.59 3.88
C GLY A 321 -1.65 -21.58 3.70
N VAL A 322 -0.42 -22.05 3.48
CA VAL A 322 0.74 -21.21 3.17
C VAL A 322 1.15 -21.43 1.73
N VAL A 323 1.23 -20.34 0.96
CA VAL A 323 1.65 -20.33 -0.44
C VAL A 323 3.14 -20.00 -0.50
N GLU A 324 3.97 -20.91 -0.97
CA GLU A 324 5.37 -20.65 -1.28
C GLU A 324 5.48 -20.20 -2.74
N VAL A 325 6.01 -19.01 -2.99
CA VAL A 325 6.25 -18.44 -4.33
C VAL A 325 7.75 -18.30 -4.53
N GLN A 326 8.33 -19.17 -5.35
CA GLN A 326 9.75 -19.19 -5.66
C GLN A 326 10.02 -18.50 -6.99
N ASP A 327 10.76 -17.39 -6.96
CA ASP A 327 11.28 -16.74 -8.16
C ASP A 327 12.45 -17.54 -8.75
N THR A 328 12.36 -17.90 -10.03
CA THR A 328 13.44 -18.59 -10.76
C THR A 328 14.54 -17.63 -11.24
N ILE A 329 14.29 -16.32 -11.19
CA ILE A 329 15.25 -15.27 -11.54
C ILE A 329 15.99 -14.81 -10.29
N ARG A 330 17.30 -15.07 -10.26
CA ARG A 330 18.15 -14.78 -9.09
C ARG A 330 18.19 -13.28 -8.75
N GLY A 331 17.90 -12.97 -7.49
CA GLY A 331 18.09 -11.63 -6.91
C GLY A 331 16.98 -10.64 -7.22
N ARG A 332 15.80 -11.12 -7.64
CA ARG A 332 14.61 -10.31 -7.87
C ARG A 332 13.64 -10.38 -6.69
N ASP A 333 12.85 -11.46 -6.55
CA ASP A 333 11.86 -11.58 -5.46
C ASP A 333 12.18 -12.71 -4.44
N GLY A 334 13.13 -13.61 -4.73
CA GLY A 334 13.52 -14.67 -3.78
C GLY A 334 12.49 -15.79 -3.66
N THR A 335 12.42 -16.44 -2.50
CA THR A 335 11.39 -17.45 -2.18
C THR A 335 10.51 -16.96 -1.04
N ASP A 336 9.29 -16.53 -1.36
CA ASP A 336 8.36 -15.94 -0.40
C ASP A 336 7.38 -16.97 0.14
N ARG A 337 6.98 -16.84 1.41
CA ARG A 337 5.91 -17.61 2.03
C ARG A 337 4.77 -16.69 2.42
N LEU A 338 3.60 -16.95 1.86
CA LEU A 338 2.43 -16.10 1.95
C LEU A 338 1.32 -16.79 2.74
N SER A 339 0.60 -16.03 3.56
CA SER A 339 -0.61 -16.46 4.25
C SER A 339 -1.65 -15.34 4.25
N ALA A 340 -2.94 -15.68 4.26
CA ALA A 340 -4.04 -14.71 4.17
C ALA A 340 -3.84 -13.73 2.99
N VAL A 341 -3.67 -14.28 1.78
CA VAL A 341 -3.48 -13.50 0.55
C VAL A 341 -4.40 -14.06 -0.51
N GLU A 342 -5.31 -13.24 -1.01
CA GLU A 342 -6.32 -13.64 -2.00
C GLU A 342 -5.82 -13.43 -3.44
N ARG A 343 -4.80 -12.60 -3.66
CA ARG A 343 -4.32 -12.25 -5.01
C ARG A 343 -2.80 -12.20 -5.12
N LEU A 344 -2.24 -12.99 -6.02
CA LEU A 344 -0.85 -12.90 -6.47
C LEU A 344 -0.80 -12.12 -7.78
N VAL A 345 -0.17 -10.95 -7.77
CA VAL A 345 -0.14 -10.02 -8.90
C VAL A 345 1.23 -10.10 -9.58
N PHE A 346 1.25 -10.73 -10.75
CA PHE A 346 2.41 -10.77 -11.64
C PHE A 346 2.29 -9.68 -12.71
N THR A 347 3.39 -9.40 -13.42
CA THR A 347 3.41 -8.38 -14.48
C THR A 347 2.50 -8.70 -15.67
N ASP A 348 2.08 -9.96 -15.85
CA ASP A 348 1.25 -10.43 -16.96
C ASP A 348 -0.14 -10.95 -16.55
N ARG A 349 -0.38 -11.26 -15.27
CA ARG A 349 -1.67 -11.77 -14.78
C ARG A 349 -1.84 -11.61 -13.26
N VAL A 350 -3.08 -11.75 -12.79
CA VAL A 350 -3.41 -11.94 -11.37
C VAL A 350 -3.85 -13.38 -11.17
N VAL A 351 -3.33 -14.05 -10.15
CA VAL A 351 -3.67 -15.42 -9.76
C VAL A 351 -4.30 -15.39 -8.37
N ASP A 352 -5.43 -16.06 -8.20
CA ASP A 352 -5.98 -16.33 -6.86
C ASP A 352 -5.34 -17.64 -6.36
N PRO A 353 -4.52 -17.61 -5.30
CA PRO A 353 -3.87 -18.82 -4.80
C PRO A 353 -4.78 -19.67 -3.91
N THR A 354 -5.98 -19.17 -3.58
CA THR A 354 -7.02 -19.85 -2.78
C THR A 354 -8.13 -20.43 -3.64
N ALA A 355 -8.27 -19.97 -4.89
CA ALA A 355 -9.09 -20.62 -5.89
C ALA A 355 -8.47 -21.98 -6.21
N GLY A 356 -8.93 -23.03 -5.50
CA GLY A 356 -8.80 -24.40 -5.96
C GLY A 356 -9.35 -24.44 -7.38
N GLY A 357 -8.46 -24.49 -8.37
CA GLY A 357 -8.85 -24.35 -9.77
C GLY A 357 -9.97 -25.34 -10.11
N SER A 358 -10.95 -24.91 -10.93
CA SER A 358 -12.11 -25.76 -11.24
C SER A 358 -11.67 -27.14 -11.72
N PHE A 359 -12.18 -28.18 -11.06
CA PHE A 359 -11.81 -29.56 -11.31
C PHE A 359 -13.04 -30.47 -11.33
N LEU A 360 -12.83 -31.70 -11.79
CA LEU A 360 -13.80 -32.78 -11.70
C LEU A 360 -13.31 -33.75 -10.63
N ARG A 361 -14.08 -33.93 -9.53
CA ARG A 361 -13.67 -34.83 -8.45
C ARG A 361 -13.65 -36.27 -8.95
N GLY A 362 -12.52 -36.95 -8.79
CA GLY A 362 -12.27 -38.28 -9.33
C GLY A 362 -11.35 -38.33 -10.57
N ASP A 363 -11.09 -37.20 -11.23
CA ASP A 363 -10.18 -37.09 -12.38
C ASP A 363 -8.72 -36.86 -11.92
N GLY A 364 -8.17 -37.87 -11.25
CA GLY A 364 -6.84 -37.81 -10.62
C GLY A 364 -5.68 -37.72 -11.62
N ASN A 365 -5.87 -38.12 -12.87
CA ASN A 365 -4.86 -37.98 -13.92
C ASN A 365 -4.97 -36.66 -14.71
N GLY A 366 -6.12 -35.97 -14.61
CA GLY A 366 -6.38 -34.67 -15.22
C GLY A 366 -6.80 -34.70 -16.70
N ASP A 367 -7.24 -35.83 -17.24
CA ASP A 367 -7.63 -36.00 -18.65
C ASP A 367 -9.08 -35.64 -18.97
N GLY A 368 -9.87 -35.33 -17.93
CA GLY A 368 -11.26 -34.86 -18.05
C GLY A 368 -12.29 -35.98 -18.02
N THR A 369 -11.88 -37.21 -17.77
CA THR A 369 -12.78 -38.35 -17.56
C THR A 369 -12.47 -39.06 -16.25
N ILE A 370 -13.49 -39.62 -15.59
CA ILE A 370 -13.29 -40.47 -14.41
C ILE A 370 -13.30 -41.92 -14.89
N ASP A 371 -12.15 -42.57 -14.90
CA ASP A 371 -11.98 -43.95 -15.31
C ASP A 371 -10.93 -44.74 -14.47
N LEU A 372 -10.58 -45.94 -14.92
CA LEU A 372 -9.64 -46.80 -14.20
C LEU A 372 -8.24 -46.17 -14.06
N THR A 373 -7.86 -45.33 -15.00
CA THR A 373 -6.53 -44.72 -15.05
C THR A 373 -6.33 -43.68 -13.95
N ASP A 374 -7.40 -43.06 -13.44
CA ASP A 374 -7.34 -42.16 -12.27
C ASP A 374 -6.91 -42.92 -11.02
N ALA A 375 -7.57 -44.04 -10.73
CA ALA A 375 -7.22 -44.89 -9.60
C ALA A 375 -5.76 -45.40 -9.71
N VAL A 376 -5.33 -45.76 -10.93
CA VAL A 376 -3.94 -46.16 -11.20
C VAL A 376 -2.97 -45.00 -11.00
N TYR A 377 -3.33 -43.79 -11.43
CA TYR A 377 -2.52 -42.59 -11.26
C TYR A 377 -2.32 -42.26 -9.78
N THR A 378 -3.39 -42.25 -8.99
CA THR A 378 -3.35 -42.05 -7.53
C THR A 378 -2.47 -43.11 -6.86
N LEU A 379 -2.61 -44.39 -7.20
CA LEU A 379 -1.76 -45.46 -6.65
C LEU A 379 -0.28 -45.33 -7.05
N ASN A 380 -0.01 -44.93 -8.30
CA ASN A 380 1.36 -44.70 -8.77
C ASN A 380 2.02 -43.54 -8.00
N TYR A 381 1.27 -42.46 -7.79
CA TYR A 381 1.70 -41.32 -6.98
C TYR A 381 2.02 -41.75 -5.53
N LEU A 382 1.12 -42.50 -4.88
CA LEU A 382 1.27 -42.92 -3.49
C LEU A 382 2.39 -43.92 -3.24
N PHE A 383 2.56 -44.92 -4.11
CA PHE A 383 3.38 -46.09 -3.81
C PHE A 383 4.58 -46.30 -4.72
N LEU A 384 4.59 -45.68 -5.92
CA LEU A 384 5.58 -45.96 -6.96
C LEU A 384 6.41 -44.73 -7.34
N GLY A 385 6.23 -43.60 -6.65
CA GLY A 385 6.95 -42.35 -6.92
C GLY A 385 6.56 -41.72 -8.25
N GLY A 386 5.30 -41.91 -8.67
CA GLY A 386 4.73 -41.25 -9.84
C GLY A 386 4.71 -39.72 -9.70
N ALA A 387 4.42 -39.04 -10.81
CA ALA A 387 4.25 -37.59 -10.79
C ALA A 387 3.09 -37.18 -9.87
N VAL A 388 3.24 -36.02 -9.21
CA VAL A 388 2.18 -35.43 -8.38
C VAL A 388 0.95 -35.13 -9.27
N PRO A 389 -0.28 -35.47 -8.85
CA PRO A 389 -1.49 -35.05 -9.56
C PRO A 389 -1.52 -33.54 -9.80
N ALA A 390 -2.02 -33.13 -10.97
CA ALA A 390 -2.13 -31.70 -11.30
C ALA A 390 -3.13 -30.96 -10.38
N CYS A 391 -4.05 -31.71 -9.78
CA CYS A 391 -5.07 -31.26 -8.86
C CYS A 391 -5.21 -32.32 -7.77
N LEU A 392 -4.79 -32.00 -6.55
CA LEU A 392 -4.85 -32.97 -5.44
C LEU A 392 -6.29 -33.16 -4.98
N ASP A 393 -7.14 -32.14 -5.06
CA ASP A 393 -8.58 -32.27 -4.77
C ASP A 393 -9.30 -33.21 -5.74
N ALA A 394 -8.83 -33.33 -6.99
CA ALA A 394 -9.37 -34.31 -7.92
C ALA A 394 -8.97 -35.74 -7.57
N ALA A 395 -7.78 -35.93 -6.98
CA ALA A 395 -7.26 -37.23 -6.58
C ALA A 395 -7.74 -37.68 -5.19
N ASP A 396 -8.17 -36.74 -4.33
CA ASP A 396 -8.91 -36.97 -3.08
C ASP A 396 -10.40 -37.11 -3.40
N VAL A 397 -10.77 -38.34 -3.76
CA VAL A 397 -12.09 -38.64 -4.34
C VAL A 397 -13.16 -38.71 -3.27
N ASP A 398 -12.78 -39.08 -2.04
CA ASP A 398 -13.70 -39.14 -0.90
C ASP A 398 -13.80 -37.85 -0.09
N ASP A 399 -13.06 -36.80 -0.50
CA ASP A 399 -13.03 -35.47 0.12
C ASP A 399 -12.63 -35.54 1.60
N SER A 400 -11.60 -36.34 1.88
CA SER A 400 -11.08 -36.56 3.23
C SER A 400 -9.96 -35.61 3.65
N GLU A 401 -9.57 -34.69 2.76
CA GLU A 401 -8.46 -33.75 2.86
C GLU A 401 -7.07 -34.40 2.80
N GLU A 402 -7.00 -35.69 2.45
CA GLU A 402 -5.76 -36.45 2.30
C GLU A 402 -5.84 -37.41 1.12
N VAL A 403 -4.92 -37.28 0.15
CA VAL A 403 -4.77 -38.30 -0.90
C VAL A 403 -4.14 -39.56 -0.31
N GLN A 404 -4.91 -40.64 -0.27
CA GLN A 404 -4.56 -41.92 0.36
C GLN A 404 -5.10 -43.14 -0.40
N LEU A 405 -4.91 -44.33 0.16
CA LEU A 405 -5.32 -45.58 -0.51
C LEU A 405 -6.86 -45.66 -0.67
N THR A 406 -7.63 -45.03 0.23
CA THR A 406 -9.09 -45.09 0.17
C THR A 406 -9.64 -44.38 -1.05
N ASP A 407 -8.95 -43.38 -1.61
CA ASP A 407 -9.37 -42.67 -2.83
C ASP A 407 -9.38 -43.57 -4.06
N ALA A 408 -8.32 -44.37 -4.24
CA ALA A 408 -8.25 -45.33 -5.33
C ALA A 408 -9.35 -46.41 -5.16
N ILE A 409 -9.62 -46.83 -3.92
CA ILE A 409 -10.70 -47.78 -3.62
C ILE A 409 -12.07 -47.14 -3.90
N TYR A 410 -12.25 -45.88 -3.54
CA TYR A 410 -13.47 -45.12 -3.78
C TYR A 410 -13.75 -45.02 -5.28
N THR A 411 -12.75 -44.59 -6.07
CA THR A 411 -12.82 -44.47 -7.54
C THR A 411 -13.25 -45.81 -8.16
N LEU A 412 -12.60 -46.91 -7.79
CA LEU A 412 -12.94 -48.25 -8.29
C LEU A 412 -14.34 -48.72 -7.82
N GLY A 413 -14.71 -48.38 -6.58
CA GLY A 413 -16.02 -48.69 -6.01
C GLY A 413 -17.14 -47.98 -6.75
N PHE A 414 -16.97 -46.69 -7.04
CA PHE A 414 -17.86 -45.88 -7.85
C PHE A 414 -17.99 -46.45 -9.27
N LEU A 415 -16.87 -46.74 -9.94
CA LEU A 415 -16.86 -47.21 -11.34
C LEU A 415 -17.43 -48.61 -11.54
N PHE A 416 -17.13 -49.56 -10.64
CA PHE A 416 -17.39 -50.99 -10.89
C PHE A 416 -18.34 -51.65 -9.91
N SER A 417 -18.56 -51.07 -8.73
CA SER A 417 -19.34 -51.70 -7.65
C SER A 417 -20.64 -50.98 -7.32
N GLY A 418 -20.98 -49.92 -8.06
CA GLY A 418 -22.17 -49.10 -7.79
C GLY A 418 -22.06 -48.31 -6.48
N GLY A 419 -20.85 -47.91 -6.11
CA GLY A 419 -20.58 -47.02 -4.97
C GLY A 419 -21.24 -45.65 -5.13
N ALA A 420 -21.20 -44.85 -4.06
CA ALA A 420 -21.69 -43.47 -4.11
C ALA A 420 -20.92 -42.66 -5.17
N PRO A 421 -21.59 -41.70 -5.86
CA PRO A 421 -20.87 -40.75 -6.70
C PRO A 421 -19.93 -39.89 -5.85
N PRO A 422 -18.81 -39.40 -6.44
CA PRO A 422 -17.92 -38.47 -5.76
C PRO A 422 -18.69 -37.27 -5.20
N PRO A 423 -18.27 -36.73 -4.03
CA PRO A 423 -18.72 -35.42 -3.57
C PRO A 423 -18.53 -34.34 -4.65
N ALA A 424 -19.22 -33.21 -4.50
CA ALA A 424 -19.03 -32.09 -5.41
C ALA A 424 -17.56 -31.61 -5.36
N PRO A 425 -16.97 -31.17 -6.49
CA PRO A 425 -17.60 -30.96 -7.80
C PRO A 425 -17.72 -32.25 -8.65
N TRP A 426 -18.96 -32.66 -8.91
CA TRP A 426 -19.37 -33.77 -9.77
C TRP A 426 -20.87 -33.62 -10.11
N PRO A 427 -21.38 -34.03 -11.30
CA PRO A 427 -20.68 -34.62 -12.45
C PRO A 427 -20.00 -33.59 -13.35
N ASP A 428 -20.30 -32.32 -13.14
CA ASP A 428 -19.68 -31.21 -13.85
C ASP A 428 -18.51 -30.67 -13.03
N CYS A 429 -17.57 -30.04 -13.72
CA CYS A 429 -16.47 -29.37 -13.05
C CYS A 429 -16.98 -28.20 -12.22
N GLY A 430 -16.29 -27.94 -11.12
CA GLY A 430 -16.63 -26.87 -10.20
C GLY A 430 -15.50 -26.57 -9.25
N GLU A 431 -15.73 -25.62 -8.37
CA GLU A 431 -14.85 -25.35 -7.24
C GLU A 431 -15.13 -26.38 -6.13
N ASP A 432 -14.15 -26.57 -5.25
CA ASP A 432 -14.34 -27.37 -4.05
C ASP A 432 -15.28 -26.64 -3.06
N PRO A 433 -16.49 -27.17 -2.77
CA PRO A 433 -17.41 -26.52 -1.83
C PRO A 433 -16.96 -26.62 -0.36
N THR A 434 -15.95 -27.43 -0.05
CA THR A 434 -15.49 -27.75 1.31
C THR A 434 -14.09 -27.21 1.62
N ALA A 435 -13.42 -26.57 0.65
CA ALA A 435 -12.12 -25.88 0.65
C ALA A 435 -11.35 -25.81 2.00
N GLU A 436 -10.80 -26.94 2.45
CA GLU A 436 -9.81 -27.01 3.53
C GLU A 436 -8.72 -28.04 3.17
N GLY A 437 -7.43 -27.69 3.35
CA GLY A 437 -6.31 -28.67 3.34
C GLY A 437 -5.56 -28.90 2.02
N LEU A 438 -6.25 -29.34 0.96
CA LEU A 438 -5.67 -29.64 -0.38
C LEU A 438 -6.01 -28.53 -1.40
N ASP A 439 -5.30 -28.53 -2.55
CA ASP A 439 -5.59 -27.58 -3.63
C ASP A 439 -5.35 -28.16 -5.04
N CYS A 440 -5.75 -27.36 -6.04
CA CYS A 440 -5.50 -27.61 -7.46
C CYS A 440 -4.55 -26.58 -8.08
N ALA A 441 -3.44 -26.28 -7.39
CA ALA A 441 -2.49 -25.21 -7.72
C ALA A 441 -1.95 -25.18 -9.15
N THR A 442 -1.95 -26.30 -9.89
CA THR A 442 -1.40 -26.37 -11.26
C THR A 442 -2.45 -26.47 -12.36
N ARG A 443 -3.75 -26.52 -12.04
CA ARG A 443 -4.84 -26.66 -13.00
C ARG A 443 -5.68 -25.39 -13.04
N GLU A 444 -5.46 -24.52 -14.04
CA GLU A 444 -6.21 -23.26 -14.21
C GLU A 444 -7.67 -23.48 -14.74
N SER A 445 -7.98 -24.65 -15.30
CA SER A 445 -9.31 -24.98 -15.82
C SER A 445 -9.53 -26.48 -16.00
N CYS A 446 -10.79 -26.91 -15.94
CA CYS A 446 -11.21 -28.24 -16.37
C CYS A 446 -11.04 -28.43 -17.90
N PRO A 447 -10.74 -29.63 -18.42
CA PRO A 447 -10.56 -29.92 -19.85
C PRO A 447 -11.79 -29.71 -20.73
#